data_AF-A0A8T5F6Q9-F1
#
_entry.id   AF-A0A8T5F6Q9-F1
#
_cell.length_a   1.000
_cell.length_b   1.000
_cell.length_c   1.000
_cell.angle_alpha   90.00
_cell.angle_beta   90.00
_cell.angle_gamma   90.00
#
_symmetry.space_group_name_H-M   'P 1'
#
loop_
_entity.id
_entity.type
_entity.pdbx_description
1 polymer ?
#
loop_
_entity_poly.entity_id
_entity_poly.type
_entity_poly.pdbx_seq_one_letter_code
_entity_poly.pdbx_strand_id
1 'polypeptide(L)'
;MLQNVESIVFRKLTTNDYVNIYRPKQDGDKGGYQKFIDFSSTITRENWRDFFRNYDEKSVTNGPAWDFELKSLGIFQGIQIQRISQRRPTTFNITEQNLSENQTRVFAWTPDLTGFPEPDDPNNITTVPDSLYVYIVRLQNGEHWAGWFQTDQPKEDWYVNTKIKSIFSKNDGYFVFDDGPVAFDVSKQLWPFTKL
;
A
#
# COMPACT_ATOMS: atom_id res chain seq x y z
N MET A 1 -9.27 5.06 17.74
CA MET A 1 -10.18 3.90 17.66
C MET A 1 -9.32 2.66 17.50
N LEU A 2 -9.55 1.64 18.32
CA LEU A 2 -8.80 0.40 18.30
C LEU A 2 -9.65 -0.68 17.61
N GLN A 3 -9.10 -1.37 16.60
CA GLN A 3 -9.79 -2.43 15.86
C GLN A 3 -8.84 -3.57 15.55
N ASN A 4 -9.35 -4.80 15.44
CA ASN A 4 -8.51 -5.95 15.09
C ASN A 4 -8.11 -5.92 13.62
N VAL A 5 -6.82 -6.12 13.37
CA VAL A 5 -6.28 -6.43 12.05
C VAL A 5 -6.71 -7.84 11.69
N GLU A 6 -7.38 -7.97 10.55
CA GLU A 6 -7.66 -9.27 9.95
C GLU A 6 -6.49 -9.69 9.07
N SER A 7 -6.08 -8.82 8.15
CA SER A 7 -4.99 -9.11 7.24
C SER A 7 -4.27 -7.86 6.75
N ILE A 8 -3.08 -8.06 6.19
CA ILE A 8 -2.25 -6.99 5.64
C ILE A 8 -1.67 -7.44 4.30
N VAL A 9 -1.67 -6.52 3.34
CA VAL A 9 -0.83 -6.59 2.15
C VAL A 9 0.22 -5.49 2.22
N PHE A 10 1.47 -5.79 1.88
CA PHE A 10 2.56 -4.82 1.95
C PHE A 10 3.54 -4.98 0.79
N ARG A 11 4.30 -3.92 0.54
CA ARG A 11 5.32 -3.85 -0.51
C ARG A 11 6.46 -2.93 -0.09
N LYS A 12 7.68 -3.47 -0.07
CA LYS A 12 8.92 -2.68 -0.09
C LYS A 12 9.05 -2.05 -1.49
N LEU A 13 9.03 -0.73 -1.59
CA LEU A 13 9.14 -0.06 -2.87
C LEU A 13 10.48 -0.36 -3.53
N THR A 14 10.44 -0.68 -4.82
CA THR A 14 11.64 -0.71 -5.66
C THR A 14 11.89 0.65 -6.29
N THR A 15 13.10 0.85 -6.82
CA THR A 15 13.39 2.01 -7.67
C THR A 15 12.37 2.15 -8.80
N ASN A 16 11.92 1.05 -9.41
CA ASN A 16 10.91 1.11 -10.47
C ASN A 16 9.55 1.61 -9.96
N ASP A 17 9.09 1.14 -8.80
CA ASP A 17 7.86 1.65 -8.18
C ASP A 17 7.99 3.15 -7.88
N TYR A 18 9.12 3.55 -7.31
CA TYR A 18 9.40 4.93 -6.93
C TYR A 18 9.48 5.87 -8.14
N VAL A 19 10.18 5.46 -9.20
CA VAL A 19 10.20 6.17 -10.50
C VAL A 19 8.78 6.30 -11.06
N ASN A 20 7.99 5.23 -11.04
CA ASN A 20 6.64 5.25 -11.62
C ASN A 20 5.70 6.22 -10.91
N ILE A 21 5.82 6.41 -9.59
CA ILE A 21 4.93 7.29 -8.83
C ILE A 21 5.40 8.75 -8.79
N TYR A 22 6.69 9.03 -9.03
CA TYR A 22 7.26 10.39 -8.96
C TYR A 22 7.62 11.02 -10.31
N ARG A 23 8.01 10.24 -11.32
CA ARG A 23 8.48 10.79 -12.60
C ARG A 23 7.43 11.75 -13.20
N PRO A 24 7.79 12.99 -13.54
CA PRO A 24 6.88 13.94 -14.13
C PRO A 24 6.52 13.54 -15.56
N LYS A 25 5.45 14.15 -16.09
CA LYS A 25 5.08 14.00 -17.49
C LYS A 25 6.18 14.62 -18.37
N GLN A 26 6.69 13.92 -19.38
CA GLN A 26 7.71 14.43 -20.31
C GLN A 26 7.15 14.54 -21.73
N ASP A 27 7.65 15.50 -22.51
CA ASP A 27 7.23 15.68 -23.89
C ASP A 27 7.52 14.43 -24.72
N GLY A 28 6.48 13.90 -25.37
CA GLY A 28 6.57 12.74 -26.25
C GLY A 28 6.17 11.40 -25.63
N ASP A 29 5.94 11.27 -24.31
CA ASP A 29 5.39 9.99 -23.86
C ASP A 29 3.95 9.83 -24.37
N LYS A 30 3.71 8.70 -25.05
CA LYS A 30 2.42 8.29 -25.61
C LYS A 30 1.76 7.24 -24.72
N GLY A 31 0.43 7.31 -24.59
CA GLY A 31 -0.35 6.45 -23.70
C GLY A 31 -0.50 7.06 -22.30
N GLY A 32 -1.47 6.56 -21.53
CA GLY A 32 -1.66 6.96 -20.14
C GLY A 32 -0.40 6.62 -19.35
N TYR A 33 0.30 7.64 -18.88
CA TYR A 33 1.52 7.54 -18.09
C TYR A 33 1.22 6.64 -16.90
N GLN A 34 1.72 5.41 -16.93
CA GLN A 34 1.28 4.40 -15.97
C GLN A 34 1.94 4.65 -14.62
N LYS A 35 1.21 5.29 -13.70
CA LYS A 35 1.68 5.53 -12.33
C LYS A 35 0.99 4.55 -11.39
N PHE A 36 1.69 3.48 -11.04
CA PHE A 36 1.18 2.41 -10.20
C PHE A 36 2.28 1.88 -9.28
N ILE A 37 1.88 1.17 -8.23
CA ILE A 37 2.79 0.33 -7.43
C ILE A 37 2.44 -1.12 -7.73
N ASP A 38 3.45 -1.92 -8.11
CA ASP A 38 3.27 -3.33 -8.40
C ASP A 38 3.45 -4.20 -7.15
N PHE A 39 2.59 -5.20 -7.03
CA PHE A 39 2.69 -6.31 -6.10
C PHE A 39 3.07 -7.58 -6.89
N SER A 40 4.04 -8.33 -6.38
CA SER A 40 4.56 -9.50 -7.09
C SER A 40 3.62 -10.70 -7.00
N SER A 41 4.01 -11.77 -7.69
CA SER A 41 3.28 -13.03 -7.72
C SER A 41 3.29 -13.81 -6.39
N THR A 42 4.00 -13.34 -5.37
CA THR A 42 3.94 -13.90 -4.01
C THR A 42 2.55 -13.71 -3.38
N ILE A 43 1.81 -12.68 -3.81
CA ILE A 43 0.42 -12.42 -3.41
C ILE A 43 -0.47 -12.95 -4.53
N THR A 44 -1.02 -14.15 -4.32
CA THR A 44 -1.80 -14.87 -5.34
C THR A 44 -3.15 -14.20 -5.61
N ARG A 45 -3.81 -14.61 -6.69
CA ARG A 45 -5.17 -14.16 -7.00
C ARG A 45 -6.15 -14.50 -5.87
N GLU A 46 -5.99 -15.67 -5.26
CA GLU A 46 -6.79 -16.12 -4.13
C GLU A 46 -6.58 -15.23 -2.91
N ASN A 47 -5.34 -14.79 -2.65
CA ASN A 47 -5.06 -13.83 -1.58
C ASN A 47 -5.78 -12.50 -1.81
N TRP A 48 -5.80 -12.00 -3.05
CA TRP A 48 -6.54 -10.77 -3.39
C TRP A 48 -8.05 -10.94 -3.28
N ARG A 49 -8.59 -12.08 -3.69
CA ARG A 49 -10.02 -12.43 -3.52
C ARG A 49 -10.42 -12.48 -2.05
N ASP A 50 -9.60 -13.11 -1.22
CA ASP A 50 -9.86 -13.15 0.22
C ASP A 50 -9.75 -11.75 0.83
N PHE A 51 -8.68 -11.01 0.51
CA PHE A 51 -8.47 -9.64 1.00
C PHE A 51 -9.64 -8.73 0.67
N PHE A 52 -10.19 -8.81 -0.55
CA PHE A 52 -11.32 -8.00 -1.00
C PHE A 52 -12.68 -8.70 -1.00
N ARG A 53 -12.89 -9.76 -0.20
CA ARG A 53 -14.11 -10.60 -0.27
C ARG A 53 -15.46 -9.87 -0.04
N ASN A 54 -15.43 -8.62 0.43
CA ASN A 54 -16.62 -7.78 0.63
C ASN A 54 -16.84 -6.76 -0.51
N TYR A 55 -16.01 -6.80 -1.56
CA TYR A 55 -16.11 -5.95 -2.75
C TYR A 55 -16.35 -6.80 -3.99
N ASP A 56 -17.07 -6.22 -4.95
CA ASP A 56 -17.37 -6.90 -6.21
C ASP A 56 -16.10 -7.10 -7.05
N GLU A 57 -15.82 -8.35 -7.44
CA GLU A 57 -14.80 -8.67 -8.43
C GLU A 57 -15.28 -8.25 -9.82
N LYS A 58 -14.56 -7.33 -10.45
CA LYS A 58 -14.81 -6.86 -11.82
C LYS A 58 -13.87 -7.55 -12.79
N SER A 59 -14.39 -8.03 -13.91
CA SER A 59 -13.55 -8.54 -15.01
C SER A 59 -13.07 -7.39 -15.89
N VAL A 60 -11.77 -7.15 -15.94
CA VAL A 60 -11.12 -6.21 -16.84
C VAL A 60 -10.19 -6.94 -17.81
N THR A 61 -9.61 -6.24 -18.78
CA THR A 61 -8.82 -6.82 -19.89
C THR A 61 -7.76 -7.84 -19.45
N ASN A 62 -7.11 -7.60 -18.31
CA ASN A 62 -5.98 -8.41 -17.82
C ASN A 62 -6.35 -9.35 -16.67
N GLY A 63 -7.62 -9.43 -16.26
CA GLY A 63 -8.07 -10.27 -15.15
C GLY A 63 -9.00 -9.54 -14.17
N PRO A 64 -9.08 -9.98 -12.90
CA PRO A 64 -9.95 -9.36 -11.92
C PRO A 64 -9.41 -7.99 -11.47
N ALA A 65 -10.34 -7.14 -11.06
CA ALA A 65 -10.09 -5.87 -10.42
C ALA A 65 -11.13 -5.62 -9.32
N TRP A 66 -10.73 -4.86 -8.30
CA TRP A 66 -11.60 -4.44 -7.20
C TRP A 66 -11.49 -2.94 -7.02
N ASP A 67 -12.64 -2.29 -6.93
CA ASP A 67 -12.73 -0.92 -6.41
C ASP A 67 -13.11 -1.01 -4.94
N PHE A 68 -12.36 -0.34 -4.08
CA PHE A 68 -12.55 -0.46 -2.63
C PHE A 68 -12.38 0.88 -1.93
N GLU A 69 -13.06 0.99 -0.79
CA GLU A 69 -12.92 2.14 0.11
C GLU A 69 -11.63 2.02 0.90
N LEU A 70 -10.82 3.06 0.89
CA LEU A 70 -9.54 3.13 1.57
C LEU A 70 -9.46 4.38 2.43
N LYS A 71 -9.12 4.20 3.70
CA LYS A 71 -8.74 5.26 4.62
C LYS A 71 -7.22 5.35 4.70
N SER A 72 -6.70 6.52 5.02
CA SER A 72 -5.25 6.76 5.13
C SER A 72 -4.87 7.14 6.56
N LEU A 73 -3.88 6.46 7.12
CA LEU A 73 -3.35 6.81 8.45
C LEU A 73 -2.78 8.22 8.46
N GLY A 74 -2.99 8.92 9.58
CA GLY A 74 -2.57 10.30 9.77
C GLY A 74 -3.42 11.33 9.03
N ILE A 75 -4.38 10.92 8.19
CA ILE A 75 -5.18 11.81 7.35
C ILE A 75 -6.67 11.71 7.67
N PHE A 76 -7.27 12.85 8.02
CA PHE A 76 -8.70 12.96 8.31
C PHE A 76 -9.54 13.44 7.10
N GLN A 77 -8.94 13.54 5.91
CA GLN A 77 -9.58 14.05 4.69
C GLN A 77 -10.66 13.12 4.11
N GLY A 78 -10.88 11.94 4.70
CA GLY A 78 -11.99 11.05 4.38
C GLY A 78 -11.57 9.74 3.71
N ILE A 79 -12.55 9.08 3.08
CA ILE A 79 -12.40 7.80 2.40
C ILE A 79 -12.09 8.07 0.92
N GLN A 80 -11.09 7.36 0.37
CA GLN A 80 -10.80 7.33 -1.07
C GLN A 80 -11.34 6.04 -1.67
N ILE A 81 -11.81 6.09 -2.93
CA ILE A 81 -12.00 4.88 -3.73
C ILE A 81 -10.70 4.59 -4.46
N GLN A 82 -10.16 3.39 -4.27
CA GLN A 82 -8.94 2.92 -4.94
C GLN A 82 -9.23 1.68 -5.76
N ARG A 83 -8.34 1.39 -6.71
CA ARG A 83 -8.42 0.20 -7.56
C ARG A 83 -7.17 -0.66 -7.44
N ILE A 84 -7.36 -1.93 -7.09
CA ILE A 84 -6.38 -2.99 -7.33
C ILE A 84 -6.82 -3.76 -8.57
N SER A 85 -5.92 -3.98 -9.52
CA SER A 85 -6.23 -4.74 -10.74
C SER A 85 -5.11 -5.69 -11.14
N GLN A 86 -5.48 -6.79 -11.79
CA GLN A 86 -4.50 -7.67 -12.40
C GLN A 86 -3.83 -6.95 -13.57
N ARG A 87 -2.48 -6.82 -13.53
CA ARG A 87 -1.71 -6.16 -14.58
C ARG A 87 -1.10 -7.15 -15.57
N ARG A 88 -0.61 -8.27 -15.07
CA ARG A 88 -0.02 -9.39 -15.83
C ARG A 88 -0.57 -10.70 -15.26
N PRO A 89 -0.36 -11.86 -15.92
CA PRO A 89 -0.94 -13.14 -15.47
C PRO A 89 -0.71 -13.48 -13.99
N THR A 90 0.33 -12.93 -13.36
CA THR A 90 0.68 -13.20 -11.96
C THR A 90 0.93 -11.96 -11.11
N THR A 91 0.70 -10.74 -11.61
CA THR A 91 0.99 -9.51 -10.84
C THR A 91 -0.23 -8.61 -10.77
N PHE A 92 -0.36 -7.93 -9.64
CA PHE A 92 -1.41 -6.97 -9.36
C PHE A 92 -0.80 -5.60 -9.12
N ASN A 93 -1.57 -4.56 -9.38
CA ASN A 93 -1.12 -3.20 -9.11
C ASN A 93 -2.22 -2.38 -8.45
N ILE A 94 -1.81 -1.39 -7.66
CA ILE A 94 -2.67 -0.26 -7.31
C ILE A 94 -2.41 0.85 -8.34
N THR A 95 -3.45 1.23 -9.06
CA THR A 95 -3.34 2.17 -10.19
C THR A 95 -3.43 3.62 -9.74
N GLU A 96 -3.09 4.56 -10.62
CA GLU A 96 -3.35 6.00 -10.44
C GLU A 96 -2.63 6.67 -9.26
N GLN A 97 -1.39 6.21 -8.97
CA GLN A 97 -0.54 6.70 -7.89
C GLN A 97 0.30 7.93 -8.29
N ASN A 98 -0.27 8.85 -9.06
CA ASN A 98 0.42 10.05 -9.55
C ASN A 98 0.41 11.20 -8.53
N LEU A 99 1.43 12.07 -8.58
CA LEU A 99 1.45 13.31 -7.79
C LEU A 99 0.70 14.49 -8.44
N SER A 100 0.51 14.45 -9.76
CA SER A 100 -0.06 15.59 -10.49
C SER A 100 -1.59 15.59 -10.43
N GLU A 101 -2.13 16.63 -9.81
CA GLU A 101 -3.52 17.14 -9.82
C GLU A 101 -4.70 16.23 -9.42
N ASN A 102 -4.55 14.91 -9.28
CA ASN A 102 -5.69 14.04 -8.97
C ASN A 102 -5.66 13.43 -7.56
N GLN A 103 -6.83 13.45 -6.91
CA GLN A 103 -7.16 12.86 -5.60
C GLN A 103 -7.08 11.31 -5.57
N THR A 104 -6.47 10.69 -6.57
CA THR A 104 -6.45 9.24 -6.77
C THR A 104 -5.24 8.57 -6.12
N ARG A 105 -4.12 9.27 -5.93
CA ARG A 105 -3.02 8.74 -5.13
C ARG A 105 -3.48 8.55 -3.70
N VAL A 106 -3.13 7.41 -3.12
CA VAL A 106 -3.44 7.12 -1.72
C VAL A 106 -2.86 8.21 -0.83
N PHE A 107 -3.70 8.88 -0.03
CA PHE A 107 -3.29 10.03 0.78
C PHE A 107 -2.17 9.68 1.77
N ALA A 108 -2.18 8.46 2.31
CA ALA A 108 -1.11 7.96 3.17
C ALA A 108 0.26 8.00 2.49
N TRP A 109 0.30 7.91 1.16
CA TRP A 109 1.53 7.88 0.37
C TRP A 109 1.81 9.22 -0.32
N THR A 110 1.20 10.31 0.12
CA THR A 110 1.40 11.66 -0.45
C THR A 110 2.34 12.48 0.44
N PRO A 111 3.47 13.01 -0.10
CA PRO A 111 4.47 13.74 0.69
C PRO A 111 3.90 14.88 1.53
N ASP A 112 3.14 15.79 0.91
CA ASP A 112 2.57 16.97 1.58
C ASP A 112 1.53 16.63 2.66
N LEU A 113 1.02 15.40 2.68
CA LEU A 113 -0.01 14.95 3.61
C LEU A 113 0.59 14.20 4.81
N THR A 114 1.50 13.26 4.58
CA THR A 114 2.02 12.37 5.63
C THR A 114 3.53 12.40 5.82
N GLY A 115 4.26 13.20 5.05
CA GLY A 115 5.71 13.17 5.00
C GLY A 115 6.27 11.94 4.27
N PHE A 116 5.45 11.30 3.42
CA PHE A 116 5.91 10.19 2.59
C PHE A 116 7.14 10.60 1.76
N PRO A 117 8.23 9.82 1.72
CA PRO A 117 9.51 10.28 1.16
C PRO A 117 9.43 10.66 -0.31
N GLU A 118 9.97 11.81 -0.67
CA GLU A 118 10.09 12.32 -2.05
C GLU A 118 11.55 12.34 -2.54
N PRO A 119 11.78 12.18 -3.85
CA PRO A 119 13.12 12.29 -4.41
C PRO A 119 13.58 13.76 -4.44
N ASP A 120 14.87 13.98 -4.24
CA ASP A 120 15.48 15.32 -4.37
C ASP A 120 15.29 15.90 -5.79
N ASP A 121 15.37 15.05 -6.82
CA ASP A 121 15.09 15.40 -8.21
C ASP A 121 14.16 14.36 -8.88
N PRO A 122 12.88 14.69 -9.11
CA PRO A 122 11.93 13.78 -9.75
C PRO A 122 12.23 13.50 -11.24
N ASN A 123 13.13 14.26 -11.88
CA ASN A 123 13.60 13.98 -13.24
C ASN A 123 14.79 13.01 -13.29
N ASN A 124 15.44 12.76 -12.15
CA ASN A 124 16.66 11.95 -12.06
C ASN A 124 16.64 11.01 -10.85
N ILE A 125 15.63 10.14 -10.80
CA ILE A 125 15.47 9.14 -9.73
C ILE A 125 16.34 7.93 -10.04
N THR A 126 17.43 7.77 -9.30
CA THR A 126 18.35 6.63 -9.46
C THR A 126 18.21 5.60 -8.33
N THR A 127 17.68 6.01 -7.18
CA THR A 127 17.48 5.17 -5.99
C THR A 127 16.13 5.44 -5.35
N VAL A 128 15.61 4.43 -4.65
CA VAL A 128 14.49 4.57 -3.70
C VAL A 128 15.07 4.75 -2.30
N PRO A 129 14.43 5.51 -1.39
CA PRO A 129 14.84 5.54 0.00
C PRO A 129 14.92 4.13 0.59
N ASP A 130 15.98 3.87 1.34
CA ASP A 130 16.23 2.54 1.89
C ASP A 130 15.06 2.08 2.75
N SER A 131 14.57 0.88 2.43
CA SER A 131 13.55 0.19 3.22
C SER A 131 12.27 1.00 3.40
N LEU A 132 11.83 1.68 2.34
CA LEU A 132 10.51 2.29 2.23
C LEU A 132 9.44 1.25 1.89
N TYR A 133 8.46 1.09 2.77
CA TYR A 133 7.34 0.17 2.62
C TYR A 133 6.02 0.94 2.55
N VAL A 134 5.13 0.46 1.69
CA VAL A 134 3.70 0.78 1.73
C VAL A 134 2.91 -0.45 2.16
N TYR A 135 1.78 -0.22 2.83
CA TYR A 135 0.87 -1.31 3.20
C TYR A 135 -0.59 -0.88 3.16
N ILE A 136 -1.45 -1.86 3.00
CA ILE A 136 -2.89 -1.76 3.19
C ILE A 136 -3.30 -2.86 4.17
N VAL A 137 -3.95 -2.47 5.25
CA VAL A 137 -4.53 -3.36 6.25
C VAL A 137 -6.01 -3.49 5.98
N ARG A 138 -6.54 -4.71 6.10
CA ARG A 138 -7.95 -4.97 6.28
C ARG A 138 -8.23 -5.27 7.76
N LEU A 139 -9.20 -4.59 8.32
CA LEU A 139 -9.69 -4.81 9.67
C LEU A 139 -10.84 -5.83 9.69
N GLN A 140 -11.09 -6.45 10.84
CA GLN A 140 -12.18 -7.43 11.00
C GLN A 140 -13.58 -6.86 10.70
N ASN A 141 -13.76 -5.55 10.83
CA ASN A 141 -15.00 -4.85 10.47
C ASN A 141 -15.13 -4.60 8.95
N GLY A 142 -14.15 -5.03 8.13
CA GLY A 142 -14.13 -4.85 6.69
C GLY A 142 -13.48 -3.56 6.19
N GLU A 143 -13.08 -2.65 7.08
CA GLU A 143 -12.43 -1.41 6.69
C GLU A 143 -11.00 -1.63 6.17
N HIS A 144 -10.57 -0.81 5.22
CA HIS A 144 -9.21 -0.79 4.72
C HIS A 144 -8.47 0.48 5.11
N TRP A 145 -7.24 0.32 5.55
CA TRP A 145 -6.37 1.41 6.01
C TRP A 145 -4.99 1.32 5.36
N ALA A 146 -4.57 2.38 4.68
CA ALA A 146 -3.22 2.50 4.13
C ALA A 146 -2.29 3.23 5.09
N GLY A 147 -1.03 2.81 5.05
CA GLY A 147 0.08 3.47 5.72
C GLY A 147 1.39 3.18 5.03
N TRP A 148 2.46 3.71 5.60
CA TRP A 148 3.82 3.49 5.15
C TRP A 148 4.79 3.51 6.33
N PHE A 149 6.00 3.00 6.13
CA PHE A 149 7.12 3.15 7.07
C PHE A 149 8.44 3.04 6.31
N GLN A 150 9.53 3.58 6.88
CA GLN A 150 10.85 3.55 6.28
C GLN A 150 11.89 3.02 7.27
N THR A 151 12.02 1.70 7.36
CA THR A 151 13.03 1.00 8.17
C THR A 151 13.03 -0.50 7.84
N ASP A 152 14.17 -1.16 7.96
CA ASP A 152 14.34 -2.62 7.86
C ASP A 152 14.38 -3.32 9.22
N GLN A 153 14.28 -2.56 10.32
CA GLN A 153 14.18 -3.10 11.66
C GLN A 153 13.07 -2.39 12.44
N PRO A 154 12.37 -3.11 13.33
CA PRO A 154 11.38 -2.49 14.20
C PRO A 154 12.06 -1.56 15.21
N LYS A 155 11.41 -0.44 15.51
CA LYS A 155 11.85 0.47 16.58
C LYS A 155 11.55 -0.14 17.96
N GLU A 156 12.28 0.25 18.99
CA GLU A 156 12.16 -0.33 20.34
C GLU A 156 10.76 -0.20 20.95
N ASP A 157 10.03 0.86 20.61
CA ASP A 157 8.68 1.16 21.09
C ASP A 157 7.57 0.49 20.26
N TRP A 158 7.92 -0.19 19.17
CA TRP A 158 6.95 -0.79 18.26
C TRP A 158 6.49 -2.16 18.77
N TYR A 159 5.18 -2.35 18.80
CA TYR A 159 4.63 -3.70 18.95
C TYR A 159 4.83 -4.49 17.65
N VAL A 160 5.54 -5.62 17.75
CA VAL A 160 5.89 -6.46 16.62
C VAL A 160 5.81 -7.94 17.02
N ASN A 161 4.76 -8.63 16.58
CA ASN A 161 4.68 -10.08 16.69
C ASN A 161 5.50 -10.76 15.57
N THR A 162 5.58 -12.09 15.58
CA THR A 162 6.36 -12.86 14.59
C THR A 162 5.95 -12.59 13.15
N LYS A 163 4.64 -12.47 12.85
CA LYS A 163 4.13 -12.19 11.50
C LYS A 163 4.53 -10.79 11.03
N ILE A 164 4.30 -9.77 11.85
CA ILE A 164 4.70 -8.37 11.59
C ILE A 164 6.22 -8.26 11.46
N LYS A 165 6.99 -8.95 12.31
CA LYS A 165 8.46 -8.96 12.25
C LYS A 165 8.97 -9.40 10.88
N SER A 166 8.28 -10.33 10.23
CA SER A 166 8.69 -10.84 8.93
C SER A 166 8.51 -9.84 7.79
N ILE A 167 7.66 -8.81 7.94
CA ILE A 167 7.47 -7.73 6.95
C ILE A 167 8.81 -7.06 6.63
N PHE A 168 9.60 -6.76 7.66
CA PHE A 168 10.91 -6.10 7.55
C PHE A 168 11.96 -6.88 6.75
N SER A 169 11.74 -8.19 6.55
CA SER A 169 12.65 -9.07 5.81
C SER A 169 12.17 -9.44 4.40
N LYS A 170 10.98 -8.98 4.01
CA LYS A 170 10.33 -9.37 2.75
C LYS A 170 10.17 -8.17 1.82
N ASN A 171 10.14 -8.43 0.52
CA ASN A 171 9.90 -7.41 -0.49
C ASN A 171 8.41 -7.10 -0.67
N ASP A 172 7.55 -8.07 -0.38
CA ASP A 172 6.09 -7.95 -0.33
C ASP A 172 5.48 -9.16 0.37
N GLY A 173 4.17 -9.11 0.59
CA GLY A 173 3.45 -10.27 1.07
C GLY A 173 2.03 -9.96 1.51
N TYR A 174 1.33 -11.05 1.82
CA TYR A 174 0.01 -11.07 2.41
C TYR A 174 0.06 -11.89 3.69
N PHE A 175 -0.41 -11.33 4.81
CA PHE A 175 -0.55 -12.07 6.07
C PHE A 175 -1.96 -11.94 6.63
N VAL A 176 -2.48 -13.05 7.12
CA VAL A 176 -3.73 -13.13 7.91
C VAL A 176 -3.36 -13.29 9.39
N PHE A 177 -4.13 -12.67 10.30
CA PHE A 177 -3.86 -12.62 11.73
C PHE A 177 -4.87 -13.45 12.55
N ASP A 178 -4.94 -14.76 12.31
CA ASP A 178 -5.93 -15.65 12.95
C ASP A 178 -5.60 -16.03 14.41
N ASP A 179 -4.32 -16.31 14.72
CA ASP A 179 -3.92 -16.93 15.99
C ASP A 179 -3.23 -15.99 16.99
N GLY A 180 -3.14 -14.70 16.66
CA GLY A 180 -2.38 -13.73 17.44
C GLY A 180 -2.90 -12.33 17.18
N PRO A 181 -3.94 -11.89 17.92
CA PRO A 181 -4.65 -10.69 17.59
C PRO A 181 -3.72 -9.49 17.62
N VAL A 182 -3.69 -8.78 16.51
CA VAL A 182 -3.02 -7.50 16.36
C VAL A 182 -4.11 -6.46 16.30
N ALA A 183 -4.04 -5.48 17.17
CA ALA A 183 -4.93 -4.35 17.11
C ALA A 183 -4.28 -3.23 16.28
N PHE A 184 -5.14 -2.40 15.71
CA PHE A 184 -4.83 -1.28 14.85
C PHE A 184 -5.38 -0.01 15.51
N ASP A 185 -4.47 0.80 16.04
CA ASP A 185 -4.79 2.08 16.66
C ASP A 185 -4.60 3.21 15.65
N VAL A 186 -5.72 3.66 15.08
CA VAL A 186 -5.72 4.72 14.06
C VAL A 186 -5.24 6.08 14.59
N SER A 187 -5.09 6.24 15.91
CA SER A 187 -4.52 7.46 16.49
C SER A 187 -2.99 7.53 16.36
N LYS A 188 -2.32 6.40 16.12
CA LYS A 188 -0.88 6.33 15.89
C LYS A 188 -0.56 6.45 14.41
N GLN A 189 0.08 7.57 14.04
CA GLN A 189 0.32 7.92 12.63
C GLN A 189 1.45 7.11 11.98
N LEU A 190 2.50 6.77 12.73
CA LEU A 190 3.69 6.10 12.19
C LEU A 190 3.61 4.57 12.28
N TRP A 191 3.14 4.05 13.42
CA TRP A 191 3.03 2.62 13.66
C TRP A 191 1.73 2.30 14.42
N PRO A 192 0.67 1.90 13.70
CA PRO A 192 -0.67 1.68 14.26
C PRO A 192 -0.81 0.34 14.98
N PHE A 193 0.12 -0.60 14.75
CA PHE A 193 0.01 -1.95 15.27
C PHE A 193 0.29 -1.96 16.78
N THR A 194 -0.60 -2.60 17.53
CA THR A 194 -0.49 -2.75 18.97
C THR A 194 -1.01 -4.11 19.41
N LYS A 195 -0.68 -4.51 20.64
CA LYS A 195 -1.34 -5.62 21.29
C LYS A 195 -2.79 -5.22 21.60
N LEU A 196 -3.72 -6.16 21.48
CA LEU A 196 -5.05 -6.05 22.09
C LEU A 196 -4.94 -5.89 23.61
#